data_AF-A0A916D9C1-F1
#
_entry.id   AF-A0A916D9C1-F1
#
_cell.length_a   1.000
_cell.length_b   1.000
_cell.length_c   1.000
_cell.angle_alpha   90.00
_cell.angle_beta   90.00
_cell.angle_gamma   90.00
#
_symmetry.space_group_name_H-M   'P 1'
#
loop_
_entity.id
_entity.type
_entity.pdbx_description
1 polymer ?
#
loop_
_entity_poly.entity_id
_entity_poly.type
_entity_poly.pdbx_seq_one_letter_code
_entity_poly.pdbx_strand_id
1 'polypeptide(L)' 'MNSADRLASGIAALGLALPEGGLDRLSAYLALLGKWNRVYNLTAIRDEADMVSHHLLDSLAVVP' A
#
# COMPACT_ATOMS: atom_id res chain seq x y z
N MET A 1 -7.21 4.78 -12.25
CA MET A 1 -5.82 4.59 -11.81
C MET A 1 -5.79 3.40 -10.88
N ASN A 2 -4.98 2.39 -11.16
CA ASN A 2 -4.94 1.15 -10.37
C ASN A 2 -4.24 1.39 -9.01
N SER A 3 -4.39 0.48 -8.05
CA SER A 3 -3.70 0.50 -6.74
C SER A 3 -2.18 0.58 -6.91
N ALA A 4 -1.62 -0.20 -7.84
CA ALA A 4 -0.20 -0.19 -8.17
C ALA A 4 0.30 1.19 -8.65
N ASP A 5 -0.44 1.84 -9.56
CA ASP A 5 -0.09 3.18 -10.07
C ASP A 5 -0.12 4.23 -8.94
N ARG A 6 -1.14 4.15 -8.07
CA ARG A 6 -1.26 5.03 -6.90
C ARG A 6 -0.12 4.83 -5.92
N LEU A 7 0.27 3.58 -5.68
CA LEU A 7 1.36 3.25 -4.79
C LEU A 7 2.70 3.80 -5.31
N ALA A 8 3.02 3.54 -6.58
CA ALA A 8 4.23 4.05 -7.21
C ALA A 8 4.28 5.59 -7.20
N SER A 9 3.17 6.25 -7.55
CA SER A 9 3.06 7.70 -7.52
C SER A 9 3.20 8.26 -6.09
N GLY A 10 2.63 7.59 -5.08
CA GLY A 10 2.72 8.03 -3.70
C GLY A 10 4.13 7.90 -3.12
N ILE A 11 4.83 6.80 -3.41
CA ILE A 11 6.23 6.62 -3.01
C ILE A 11 7.11 7.68 -3.65
N ALA A 12 6.90 7.97 -4.94
CA ALA A 12 7.62 9.03 -5.64
C ALA A 12 7.35 10.42 -5.02
N ALA A 13 6.09 10.71 -4.65
CA ALA A 13 5.73 11.95 -3.98
C ALA A 13 6.32 12.10 -2.58
N LEU A 14 6.53 10.99 -1.86
CA LEU A 14 7.21 10.95 -0.58
C LEU A 14 8.74 11.05 -0.70
N GLY A 15 9.30 11.00 -1.92
CA GLY A 15 10.74 11.06 -2.15
C GLY A 15 11.51 9.83 -1.63
N LEU A 16 10.82 8.71 -1.42
CA LEU A 16 11.42 7.51 -0.84
C LEU A 16 12.13 6.66 -1.90
N ALA A 17 13.37 6.30 -1.62
CA ALA A 17 14.10 5.30 -2.38
C ALA A 17 13.83 3.90 -1.80
N LEU A 18 13.12 3.07 -2.55
CA LEU A 18 12.88 1.68 -2.16
C LEU A 18 14.04 0.78 -2.58
N PRO A 19 14.37 -0.26 -1.79
CA PRO A 19 15.29 -1.31 -2.22
C PRO A 19 14.72 -2.07 -3.42
N GLU A 20 15.58 -2.81 -4.12
CA GLU A 20 15.17 -3.64 -5.26
C GLU A 20 14.01 -4.58 -4.90
N GLY A 21 12.96 -4.58 -5.72
CA GLY A 21 11.72 -5.33 -5.48
C GLY A 21 10.90 -4.84 -4.28
N GLY A 22 11.18 -3.66 -3.72
CA GLY A 22 10.40 -3.08 -2.62
C GLY A 22 8.96 -2.78 -3.02
N LEU A 23 8.75 -2.21 -4.21
CA LEU A 23 7.41 -1.92 -4.74
C LEU A 23 6.57 -3.19 -4.91
N ASP A 24 7.18 -4.27 -5.43
CA ASP A 24 6.50 -5.55 -5.62
C ASP A 24 6.13 -6.19 -4.28
N ARG A 25 7.02 -6.13 -3.28
CA ARG A 25 6.75 -6.63 -1.93
C ARG A 25 5.61 -5.88 -1.26
N LEU A 26 5.58 -4.57 -1.38
CA LEU A 26 4.49 -3.73 -0.85
C LEU A 26 3.16 -4.01 -1.55
N SER A 27 3.19 -4.20 -2.88
CA SER A 27 2.00 -4.57 -3.66
C SER A 27 1.47 -5.95 -3.27
N ALA A 28 2.36 -6.93 -3.08
CA ALA A 28 2.01 -8.27 -2.61
C ALA A 28 1.43 -8.26 -1.19
N TYR A 29 1.99 -7.43 -0.30
CA TYR A 29 1.46 -7.22 1.04
C TYR A 29 0.04 -6.66 1.01
N LEU A 30 -0.22 -5.63 0.19
CA LEU A 30 -1.56 -5.05 0.03
C LEU A 30 -2.58 -6.08 -0.46
N ALA A 31 -2.19 -6.91 -1.44
CA ALA A 31 -3.03 -7.99 -1.94
C ALA A 31 -3.35 -9.03 -0.85
N LEU A 32 -2.35 -9.38 -0.02
CA LEU A 32 -2.53 -10.29 1.11
C LEU A 32 -3.47 -9.70 2.17
N LEU A 33 -3.30 -8.42 2.50
CA LEU A 33 -4.15 -7.71 3.44
C LEU A 33 -5.59 -7.68 2.93
N GLY A 34 -5.83 -7.32 1.67
CA GLY A 34 -7.16 -7.32 1.06
C GLY A 34 -7.80 -8.71 0.98
N LYS A 35 -7.01 -9.77 0.74
CA LYS A 35 -7.48 -11.16 0.75
C LYS A 35 -8.00 -11.55 2.14
N TRP A 36 -7.21 -11.31 3.19
CA TRP A 36 -7.60 -11.71 4.54
C TRP A 36 -8.61 -10.77 5.18
N ASN A 37 -8.66 -9.50 4.75
CA ASN A 37 -9.68 -8.56 5.21
C ASN A 37 -11.10 -9.05 4.86
N ARG A 38 -11.26 -9.77 3.73
CA ARG A 38 -12.54 -10.40 3.36
C ARG A 38 -12.98 -11.52 4.31
N VAL A 39 -12.04 -12.19 4.96
CA VAL A 39 -12.32 -13.34 5.84
C VAL A 39 -12.47 -12.90 7.30
N TYR A 40 -11.64 -11.95 7.75
CA TYR A 40 -11.50 -11.61 9.17
C TYR A 40 -11.73 -10.14 9.52
N ASN A 41 -12.13 -9.28 8.58
CA ASN A 41 -12.35 -7.84 8.82
C ASN A 41 -11.19 -7.16 9.59
N LEU A 42 -9.96 -7.38 9.09
CA LEU A 42 -8.71 -6.84 9.62
C LEU A 42 -8.68 -5.30 9.65
N THR A 43 -9.36 -4.64 8.70
CA THR A 43 -9.45 -3.19 8.62
C THR A 43 -10.84 -2.78 8.13
N ALA A 44 -11.33 -1.63 8.58
CA ALA A 44 -12.61 -1.09 8.11
C ALA A 44 -12.59 -0.69 6.62
N ILE A 45 -11.41 -0.50 6.03
CA ILE A 45 -11.22 -0.09 4.64
C ILE A 45 -11.20 -1.34 3.74
N ARG A 46 -12.06 -1.36 2.73
CA ARG A 46 -12.25 -2.50 1.82
C ARG A 46 -11.78 -2.23 0.39
N ASP A 47 -11.80 -0.96 -0.01
CA ASP A 47 -11.34 -0.55 -1.33
C ASP A 47 -9.80 -0.57 -1.37
N GLU A 48 -9.25 -1.29 -2.34
CA GLU A 48 -7.80 -1.49 -2.45
C GLU A 48 -7.06 -0.17 -2.70
N ALA A 49 -7.66 0.76 -3.46
CA ALA A 49 -7.07 2.05 -3.74
C ALA A 49 -7.07 2.95 -2.50
N ASP A 50 -8.05 2.81 -1.60
CA ASP A 50 -8.08 3.50 -0.31
C ASP A 50 -7.08 2.90 0.67
N MET A 51 -6.88 1.57 0.64
CA MET A 51 -5.87 0.89 1.46
C MET A 51 -4.44 1.33 1.13
N VAL A 52 -4.15 1.65 -0.14
CA VAL A 52 -2.85 2.23 -0.53
C VAL A 52 -2.58 3.52 0.24
N SER A 53 -3.52 4.46 0.22
CA SER A 53 -3.32 5.77 0.86
C SER A 53 -3.34 5.68 2.38
N HIS A 54 -4.31 4.98 2.96
CA HIS A 54 -4.58 5.03 4.40
C HIS A 54 -3.81 4.00 5.23
N HIS A 55 -3.34 2.89 4.64
CA HIS A 55 -2.52 1.92 5.36
C HIS A 55 -1.06 2.02 4.95
N LEU A 56 -0.80 2.01 3.65
CA LEU A 56 0.55 1.78 3.15
C LEU A 56 1.37 3.07 3.05
N LEU A 57 0.86 4.08 2.34
CA LEU A 57 1.53 5.37 2.20
C LEU A 57 1.57 6.16 3.51
N ASP A 58 0.50 6.09 4.31
CA ASP A 58 0.46 6.70 5.65
C ASP A 58 1.57 6.14 6.57
N SER A 59 1.75 4.81 6.58
CA SER A 59 2.84 4.18 7.34
C SER A 59 4.23 4.55 6.81
N LEU A 60 4.39 4.66 5.48
CA LEU A 60 5.66 5.03 4.86
C LEU A 60 6.03 6.51 5.11
N ALA A 61 5.05 7.39 5.25
CA ALA A 61 5.27 8.81 5.50
C ALA A 61 5.89 9.10 6.89
N VAL A 62 5.84 8.14 7.81
CA VAL A 62 6.46 8.24 9.15
C VAL A 62 7.97 7.92 9.11
N VAL A 63 8.47 7.33 8.02
CA VAL A 63 9.90 7.06 7.85
C VAL A 63 10.63 8.40 7.61
N PRO A 64 11.63 8.76 8.45
CA PRO A 64 12.35 10.03 8.36
C PRO A 64 13.27 10.14 7.13
#